data_AF-P42160-F1
#
_entry.id   AF-P42160-F1
#
_cell.length_a   1.000
_cell.length_b   1.000
_cell.length_c   1.000
_cell.angle_alpha   90.00
_cell.angle_beta   90.00
_cell.angle_gamma   90.00
#
_symmetry.space_group_name_H-M   'P 1'
#
loop_
_entity.id
_entity.type
_entity.pdbx_description
1 polymer ?
#
loop_
_entity_poly.entity_id
_entity_poly.type
_entity_poly.pdbx_seq_one_letter_code
_entity_poly.pdbx_strand_id
1 'polypeptide(L)'
;MNYTSFILAFQLCAILGSSTYYCQAAFFKEIENLKEYFNASNPDVGDGGPLFLDILKNWKEDSDKKIIQSQIVSFYFKLFENLKDNQVIQKSMDTIKEDLFVKFFNSSTSKLEDFQKLIQIPVNDLKVQRKAISELIKVMNDLSPKANLRKRKRSQNPFRGRRALQ
;
A
#
# COMPACT_ATOMS: atom_id res chain seq x y z
N MET A 1 10.62 -23.01 39.88
CA MET A 1 10.56 -23.91 38.69
C MET A 1 10.44 -23.04 37.44
N ASN A 2 11.48 -22.30 37.06
CA ASN A 2 11.37 -21.24 36.02
C ASN A 2 12.07 -21.61 34.70
N TYR A 3 12.80 -22.74 34.66
CA TYR A 3 13.55 -23.16 33.48
C TYR A 3 12.68 -23.69 32.35
N THR A 4 11.57 -24.36 32.67
CA THR A 4 10.61 -24.88 31.67
C THR A 4 9.93 -23.75 30.89
N SER A 5 9.59 -22.65 31.56
CA SER A 5 9.04 -21.46 30.91
C SER A 5 10.05 -20.81 29.96
N PHE A 6 11.34 -20.77 30.34
CA PHE A 6 12.40 -20.21 29.50
C PHE A 6 12.66 -21.05 28.25
N ILE A 7 12.67 -22.39 28.38
CA ILE A 7 12.84 -23.32 27.25
C ILE A 7 11.67 -23.19 26.26
N LEU A 8 10.43 -23.11 26.76
CA LEU A 8 9.25 -22.90 25.91
C LEU A 8 9.30 -21.57 25.16
N ALA A 9 9.68 -20.48 25.85
CA ALA A 9 9.85 -19.17 25.22
C ALA A 9 10.94 -19.19 24.13
N PHE A 10 12.04 -19.90 24.37
CA PHE A 10 13.13 -20.03 23.39
C PHE A 10 12.71 -20.88 22.17
N GLN A 11 11.98 -21.98 22.37
CA GLN A 11 11.44 -22.76 21.25
C GLN A 11 10.43 -21.95 20.43
N LEU A 12 9.54 -21.20 21.08
CA LEU A 12 8.63 -20.27 20.40
C LEU A 12 9.40 -19.21 19.59
N CYS A 13 10.46 -18.62 20.14
CA CYS A 13 11.30 -17.66 19.41
C CYS A 13 12.04 -18.29 18.23
N ALA A 14 12.55 -19.51 18.38
CA ALA A 14 13.22 -20.22 17.29
C ALA A 14 12.25 -20.56 16.14
N ILE A 15 11.02 -20.99 16.46
CA ILE A 15 9.99 -21.29 15.47
C ILE A 15 9.49 -20.02 14.78
N LEU A 16 9.26 -18.94 15.54
CA LEU A 16 8.83 -17.65 14.99
C LEU A 16 9.92 -16.97 14.15
N GLY A 17 11.17 -17.02 14.57
CA GLY A 17 12.30 -16.42 13.84
C GLY A 17 12.67 -17.18 12.58
N SER A 18 12.53 -18.52 12.58
CA SER A 18 12.78 -19.34 11.39
C SER A 18 11.67 -19.20 10.35
N SER A 19 10.40 -19.09 10.76
CA SER A 19 9.29 -18.98 9.81
C SER A 19 9.36 -17.70 8.97
N THR A 20 9.80 -16.58 9.55
CA THR A 20 9.97 -15.31 8.81
C THR A 20 11.09 -15.43 7.78
N TYR A 21 12.20 -16.11 8.14
CA TYR A 21 13.33 -16.31 7.23
C TYR A 21 12.99 -17.25 6.07
N TYR A 22 12.31 -18.36 6.35
CA TYR A 22 11.84 -19.30 5.32
C TYR A 22 10.87 -18.64 4.36
N CYS A 23 9.96 -17.80 4.86
CA CYS A 23 9.02 -17.05 4.03
C CYS A 23 9.74 -16.09 3.07
N GLN A 24 10.77 -15.40 3.55
CA GLN A 24 11.58 -14.50 2.73
C GLN A 24 12.38 -15.24 1.65
N ALA A 25 12.96 -16.41 1.97
CA ALA A 25 13.67 -17.23 1.00
C ALA A 25 12.74 -17.77 -0.10
N ALA A 26 11.53 -18.19 0.25
CA ALA A 26 10.52 -18.62 -0.71
C ALA A 26 10.12 -17.47 -1.64
N PHE A 27 9.87 -16.28 -1.09
CA PHE A 27 9.55 -15.09 -1.87
C PHE A 27 10.62 -14.74 -2.91
N PHE A 28 11.90 -14.70 -2.53
CA PHE A 28 12.99 -14.41 -3.46
C PHE A 28 13.14 -15.48 -4.55
N LYS A 29 12.96 -16.75 -4.19
CA LYS A 29 12.99 -17.84 -5.18
C LYS A 29 11.91 -17.66 -6.24
N GLU A 30 10.70 -17.29 -5.84
CA GLU A 30 9.60 -17.09 -6.78
C GLU A 30 9.79 -15.82 -7.64
N ILE A 31 10.48 -14.79 -7.14
CA ILE A 31 10.93 -13.66 -7.97
C ILE A 31 11.94 -14.11 -9.03
N GLU A 32 12.94 -14.92 -8.68
CA GLU A 32 13.90 -15.40 -9.65
C GLU A 32 13.25 -16.30 -10.70
N ASN A 33 12.28 -17.14 -10.32
CA ASN A 33 11.47 -17.92 -11.27
C ASN A 33 10.76 -17.01 -12.28
N LEU A 34 10.14 -15.91 -11.83
CA LEU A 34 9.51 -14.94 -12.73
C LEU A 34 10.54 -14.23 -13.61
N LYS A 35 11.69 -13.83 -13.05
CA LYS A 35 12.76 -13.20 -13.82
C LYS A 35 13.27 -14.12 -14.92
N GLU A 36 13.48 -15.40 -14.62
CA GLU A 36 13.86 -16.40 -15.61
C GLU A 36 12.78 -16.57 -16.68
N TYR A 37 11.51 -16.72 -16.27
CA TYR A 37 10.39 -16.87 -17.20
C TYR A 37 10.25 -15.71 -18.19
N PHE A 38 10.43 -14.47 -17.71
CA PHE A 38 10.37 -13.27 -18.55
C PHE A 38 11.69 -12.91 -19.23
N ASN A 39 12.74 -13.72 -19.06
CA ASN A 39 14.10 -13.41 -19.49
C ASN A 39 14.58 -12.01 -19.00
N ALA A 40 14.19 -11.64 -17.79
CA ALA A 40 14.41 -10.31 -17.21
C ALA A 40 15.87 -10.04 -16.80
N SER A 41 16.77 -11.01 -17.02
CA SER A 41 18.22 -10.88 -16.80
C SER A 41 18.99 -10.59 -18.09
N ASN A 42 18.30 -10.52 -19.23
CA ASN A 42 18.89 -10.15 -20.51
C ASN A 42 19.38 -8.69 -20.46
N PRO A 43 20.58 -8.35 -20.99
CA PRO A 43 21.12 -6.99 -20.92
C PRO A 43 20.21 -5.88 -21.47
N ASP A 44 19.36 -6.20 -22.46
CA ASP A 44 18.40 -5.25 -23.06
C ASP A 44 17.36 -4.73 -22.07
N VAL A 45 17.08 -5.46 -20.98
CA VAL A 45 16.14 -5.03 -19.92
C VAL A 45 16.63 -3.78 -19.20
N GLY A 46 17.93 -3.51 -19.22
CA GLY A 46 18.52 -2.29 -18.67
C GLY A 46 18.35 -1.05 -19.56
N ASP A 47 17.97 -1.24 -20.82
CA ASP A 47 17.84 -0.13 -21.77
C ASP A 47 16.67 0.79 -21.38
N GLY A 48 16.91 2.10 -21.44
CA GLY A 48 15.92 3.11 -21.03
C GLY A 48 15.84 3.36 -19.51
N GLY A 49 16.65 2.66 -18.71
CA GLY A 49 16.72 2.86 -17.25
C GLY A 49 15.58 2.19 -16.48
N PRO A 50 15.58 2.30 -15.14
CA PRO A 50 14.63 1.57 -14.30
C PRO A 50 13.22 2.19 -14.33
N LEU A 51 12.19 1.34 -14.46
CA LEU A 51 10.79 1.78 -14.51
C LEU A 51 10.30 2.48 -13.22
N PHE A 52 10.70 1.96 -12.05
CA PHE A 52 10.14 2.40 -10.76
C PHE A 52 11.19 2.91 -9.77
N LEU A 53 12.43 2.44 -9.86
CA LEU A 53 13.43 2.66 -8.81
C LEU A 53 13.83 4.13 -8.70
N ASP A 54 14.00 4.81 -9.83
CA ASP A 54 14.34 6.23 -9.84
C ASP A 54 13.19 7.10 -9.32
N ILE A 55 11.95 6.73 -9.65
CA ILE A 55 10.76 7.41 -9.14
C ILE A 55 10.69 7.24 -7.62
N LEU A 56 10.83 6.00 -7.11
CA LEU A 56 10.77 5.70 -5.68
C LEU A 56 11.87 6.40 -4.88
N LYS A 57 13.07 6.59 -5.46
CA LYS A 57 14.21 7.25 -4.80
C LYS A 57 13.94 8.73 -4.51
N ASN A 58 13.07 9.38 -5.29
CA ASN A 58 12.76 10.79 -5.15
C ASN A 58 11.86 11.10 -3.94
N TRP A 59 11.14 10.12 -3.40
CA TRP A 59 10.14 10.31 -2.35
C TRP A 59 10.64 9.74 -1.01
N LYS A 60 11.03 10.65 -0.11
CA LYS A 60 11.53 10.30 1.23
C LYS A 60 10.43 10.24 2.30
N GLU A 61 9.39 11.07 2.17
CA GLU A 61 8.28 11.09 3.12
C GLU A 61 7.40 9.84 2.92
N ASP A 62 7.05 9.16 4.02
CA ASP A 62 6.24 7.93 3.94
C ASP A 62 4.87 8.18 3.31
N SER A 63 4.27 9.35 3.55
CA SER A 63 2.98 9.77 2.95
C SER A 63 3.08 9.82 1.42
N ASP A 64 4.06 10.58 0.89
CA ASP A 64 4.34 10.70 -0.54
C ASP A 64 4.72 9.35 -1.16
N LYS A 65 5.58 8.60 -0.47
CA LYS A 65 6.02 7.28 -0.92
C LYS A 65 4.86 6.31 -1.03
N LYS A 66 3.88 6.36 -0.12
CA LYS A 66 2.68 5.51 -0.19
C LYS A 66 1.80 5.84 -1.39
N ILE A 67 1.73 7.10 -1.82
CA ILE A 67 1.00 7.49 -3.04
C ILE A 67 1.62 6.79 -4.27
N ILE A 68 2.95 6.86 -4.40
CA ILE A 68 3.67 6.24 -5.52
C ILE A 68 3.64 4.71 -5.44
N GLN A 69 3.85 4.15 -4.25
CA GLN A 69 3.76 2.70 -4.04
C GLN A 69 2.37 2.17 -4.38
N SER A 70 1.29 2.90 -4.07
CA SER A 70 -0.08 2.52 -4.44
C SER A 70 -0.23 2.33 -5.95
N GLN A 71 0.35 3.22 -6.75
CA GLN A 71 0.34 3.11 -8.21
C GLN A 71 1.18 1.92 -8.71
N ILE A 72 2.36 1.70 -8.13
CA ILE A 72 3.23 0.56 -8.48
C ILE A 72 2.54 -0.77 -8.14
N VAL A 73 1.90 -0.87 -6.98
CA VAL A 73 1.13 -2.06 -6.59
C VAL A 73 -0.02 -2.28 -7.57
N SER A 74 -0.76 -1.22 -7.94
CA SER A 74 -1.83 -1.31 -8.95
C SER A 74 -1.31 -1.85 -10.29
N PHE A 75 -0.13 -1.38 -10.72
CA PHE A 75 0.52 -1.87 -11.94
C PHE A 75 0.82 -3.38 -11.86
N TYR A 76 1.45 -3.85 -10.79
CA TYR A 76 1.74 -5.28 -10.64
C TYR A 76 0.49 -6.14 -10.56
N PHE A 77 -0.57 -5.68 -9.87
CA PHE A 77 -1.86 -6.37 -9.87
C PHE A 77 -2.44 -6.49 -11.29
N LYS A 78 -2.39 -5.42 -12.08
CA LYS A 78 -2.82 -5.44 -13.48
C LYS A 78 -1.96 -6.37 -14.35
N LEU A 79 -0.64 -6.37 -14.15
CA LEU A 79 0.27 -7.28 -14.85
C LEU A 79 -0.06 -8.74 -14.54
N PHE A 80 -0.24 -9.09 -13.27
CA PHE A 80 -0.57 -10.46 -12.86
C PHE A 80 -1.97 -10.89 -13.31
N GLU A 81 -2.94 -9.97 -13.36
CA GLU A 81 -4.27 -10.27 -13.88
C GLU A 81 -4.24 -10.65 -15.37
N ASN A 82 -3.38 -9.99 -16.16
CA ASN A 82 -3.20 -10.32 -17.58
C ASN A 82 -2.52 -11.67 -17.81
N LEU A 83 -1.89 -12.23 -16.78
CA LEU A 83 -1.12 -13.47 -16.84
C LEU A 83 -1.77 -14.62 -16.07
N LYS A 84 -2.99 -14.43 -15.56
CA LYS A 84 -3.64 -15.37 -14.63
C LYS A 84 -3.84 -16.78 -15.18
N ASP A 85 -3.96 -16.93 -16.49
CA ASP A 85 -4.17 -18.23 -17.15
C ASP A 85 -2.85 -19.01 -17.34
N ASN A 86 -1.71 -18.39 -17.01
CA ASN A 86 -0.39 -18.99 -17.15
C ASN A 86 -0.03 -19.84 -15.93
N GLN A 87 -0.31 -21.13 -16.02
CA GLN A 87 -0.07 -22.12 -14.96
C GLN A 87 1.41 -22.24 -14.56
N VAL A 88 2.35 -21.94 -15.45
CA VAL A 88 3.80 -22.08 -15.18
C VAL A 88 4.25 -21.11 -14.08
N ILE A 89 3.74 -19.88 -14.11
CA ILE A 89 4.12 -18.80 -13.18
C ILE A 89 3.08 -18.51 -12.11
N GLN A 90 1.96 -19.23 -12.12
CA GLN A 90 0.84 -18.98 -11.20
C GLN A 90 1.28 -19.02 -9.73
N LYS A 91 2.01 -20.07 -9.34
CA LYS A 91 2.55 -20.21 -7.98
C LYS A 91 3.42 -19.01 -7.58
N SER A 92 4.27 -18.55 -8.50
CA SER A 92 5.18 -17.45 -8.24
C SER A 92 4.41 -16.13 -8.06
N MET A 93 3.40 -15.89 -8.91
CA MET A 93 2.52 -14.72 -8.79
C MET A 93 1.71 -14.76 -7.48
N ASP A 94 1.17 -15.90 -7.08
CA ASP A 94 0.39 -16.04 -5.86
C ASP A 94 1.24 -15.78 -4.62
N THR A 95 2.47 -16.30 -4.59
CA THR A 95 3.42 -16.06 -3.49
C THR A 95 3.79 -14.58 -3.36
N ILE A 96 3.98 -13.88 -4.49
CA ILE A 96 4.30 -12.45 -4.48
C ILE A 96 3.07 -11.61 -4.10
N LYS A 97 1.87 -11.99 -4.55
CA LYS A 97 0.62 -11.35 -4.12
C LYS A 97 0.41 -11.47 -2.61
N GLU A 98 0.70 -12.64 -2.03
CA GLU A 98 0.63 -12.87 -0.57
C GLU A 98 1.63 -11.95 0.18
N ASP A 99 2.87 -11.85 -0.29
CA ASP A 99 3.87 -10.99 0.34
C ASP A 99 3.52 -9.49 0.19
N LEU A 100 2.96 -9.07 -0.94
CA LEU A 100 2.40 -7.73 -1.13
C LEU A 100 1.22 -7.46 -0.18
N PHE A 101 0.36 -8.46 0.04
CA PHE A 101 -0.73 -8.38 1.00
C PHE A 101 -0.23 -8.09 2.42
N VAL A 102 0.80 -8.81 2.86
CA VAL A 102 1.42 -8.58 4.17
C VAL A 102 2.10 -7.21 4.23
N LYS A 103 2.95 -6.87 3.26
CA LYS A 103 3.82 -5.68 3.33
C LYS A 103 3.13 -4.35 3.02
N PHE A 104 2.24 -4.31 2.03
CA PHE A 104 1.59 -3.07 1.60
C PHE A 104 0.25 -2.84 2.31
N PHE A 105 -0.54 -3.91 2.46
CA PHE A 105 -1.87 -3.84 3.06
C PHE A 105 -1.87 -4.13 4.57
N ASN A 106 -0.71 -4.41 5.17
CA ASN A 106 -0.57 -4.78 6.59
C ASN A 106 -1.50 -5.95 6.97
N SER A 107 -1.62 -6.94 6.09
CA SER A 107 -2.52 -8.09 6.24
C SER A 107 -4.01 -7.73 6.45
N SER A 108 -4.42 -6.53 6.02
CA SER A 108 -5.80 -6.07 6.13
C SER A 108 -6.60 -6.43 4.88
N THR A 109 -7.49 -7.42 5.00
CA THR A 109 -8.38 -7.85 3.91
C THR A 109 -9.29 -6.73 3.43
N SER A 110 -9.84 -5.92 4.35
CA SER A 110 -10.69 -4.78 3.98
C SER A 110 -9.96 -3.76 3.09
N LYS A 111 -8.69 -3.44 3.39
CA LYS A 111 -7.88 -2.56 2.53
C LYS A 111 -7.61 -3.17 1.16
N LEU A 112 -7.34 -4.47 1.10
CA LEU A 112 -7.12 -5.17 -0.17
C LEU A 112 -8.40 -5.15 -1.02
N GLU A 113 -9.55 -5.47 -0.44
CA GLU A 113 -10.84 -5.46 -1.13
C GLU A 113 -11.20 -4.07 -1.66
N ASP A 114 -11.06 -3.04 -0.84
CA ASP A 114 -11.33 -1.67 -1.27
C ASP A 114 -10.36 -1.20 -2.34
N PHE A 115 -9.07 -1.57 -2.24
CA PHE A 115 -8.10 -1.32 -3.29
C PHE A 115 -8.45 -2.02 -4.60
N GLN A 116 -8.85 -3.29 -4.55
CA GLN A 116 -9.28 -4.05 -5.72
C GLN A 116 -10.53 -3.45 -6.37
N LYS A 117 -11.52 -3.02 -5.56
CA LYS A 117 -12.70 -2.30 -6.06
C LYS A 117 -12.30 -1.04 -6.82
N LEU A 118 -11.34 -0.27 -6.31
CA LEU A 118 -10.88 0.98 -6.95
C LEU A 118 -10.19 0.73 -8.31
N ILE A 119 -9.31 -0.26 -8.40
CA ILE A 119 -8.57 -0.54 -9.66
C ILE A 119 -9.45 -1.18 -10.74
N GLN A 120 -10.57 -1.80 -10.37
CA GLN A 120 -11.50 -2.48 -11.29
C GLN A 120 -12.62 -1.56 -11.79
N ILE A 121 -12.67 -0.29 -11.39
CA ILE A 121 -13.73 0.65 -11.80
C ILE A 121 -13.67 0.85 -13.34
N PRO A 122 -14.75 0.53 -14.09
CA PRO A 122 -14.77 0.74 -15.53
C PRO A 122 -15.01 2.23 -15.84
N VAL A 123 -13.92 2.96 -16.09
CA VAL A 123 -13.96 4.41 -16.42
C VAL A 123 -14.75 4.76 -17.68
N ASN A 124 -15.01 3.78 -18.57
CA ASN A 124 -15.78 3.97 -19.79
C ASN A 124 -17.31 3.79 -19.60
N ASP A 125 -17.77 3.35 -18.42
CA ASP A 125 -19.20 3.23 -18.12
C ASP A 125 -19.81 4.60 -17.76
N LEU A 126 -20.82 5.04 -18.52
CA LEU A 126 -21.50 6.31 -18.32
C LEU A 126 -22.10 6.45 -16.90
N LYS A 127 -22.61 5.36 -16.31
CA LYS A 127 -23.19 5.38 -14.96
C LYS A 127 -22.11 5.57 -13.91
N VAL A 128 -20.94 4.95 -14.10
CA VAL A 128 -19.77 5.13 -13.24
C VAL A 128 -19.28 6.57 -13.32
N GLN A 129 -19.15 7.13 -14.53
CA GLN A 129 -18.75 8.52 -14.74
C GLN A 129 -19.68 9.49 -14.00
N ARG A 130 -21.01 9.34 -14.15
CA ARG A 130 -21.99 10.19 -13.46
C ARG A 130 -21.86 10.11 -11.93
N LYS A 131 -21.65 8.91 -11.38
CA LYS A 131 -21.40 8.74 -9.95
C LYS A 131 -20.10 9.40 -9.50
N ALA A 132 -19.00 9.16 -10.22
CA ALA A 132 -17.71 9.75 -9.92
C ALA A 132 -17.77 11.28 -9.88
N ILE A 133 -18.43 11.91 -10.85
CA ILE A 133 -18.62 13.37 -10.87
C ILE A 133 -19.53 13.85 -9.73
N SER A 134 -20.57 13.09 -9.38
CA SER A 134 -21.46 13.46 -8.25
C SER A 134 -20.77 13.42 -6.88
N GLU A 135 -19.74 12.57 -6.73
CA GLU A 135 -19.00 12.40 -5.48
C GLU A 135 -17.72 13.25 -5.42
N LEU A 136 -17.26 13.77 -6.56
CA LEU A 136 -15.98 14.48 -6.71
C LEU A 136 -15.78 15.60 -5.68
N ILE A 137 -16.81 16.40 -5.40
CA ILE A 137 -16.71 17.50 -4.41
C ILE A 137 -16.38 16.94 -3.00
N LYS A 138 -16.96 15.79 -2.62
CA LYS A 138 -16.66 15.16 -1.34
C LYS A 138 -15.23 14.62 -1.30
N VAL A 139 -14.79 13.98 -2.38
CA VAL A 139 -13.41 13.49 -2.52
C VAL A 139 -12.40 14.63 -2.41
N MET A 140 -12.61 15.74 -3.12
CA MET A 140 -11.74 16.92 -3.04
C MET A 140 -11.69 17.54 -1.64
N ASN A 141 -12.81 17.50 -0.92
CA ASN A 141 -12.89 17.99 0.45
C ASN A 141 -12.13 17.11 1.45
N ASP A 142 -12.03 15.81 1.19
CA ASP A 142 -11.34 14.83 2.02
C ASP A 142 -9.82 14.83 1.77
N LEU A 143 -9.41 15.01 0.50
CA LEU A 143 -7.99 15.17 0.11
C LEU A 143 -7.36 16.43 0.70
N SER A 144 -8.17 17.47 0.95
CA SER A 144 -7.69 18.66 1.64
C SER A 144 -7.52 18.34 3.13
N PRO A 145 -6.34 18.58 3.74
CA PRO A 145 -6.12 18.34 5.16
C PRO A 145 -6.93 19.35 6.01
N LYS A 146 -8.24 19.11 6.16
CA LYS A 146 -9.15 19.99 6.91
C LYS A 146 -9.02 19.85 8.43
N ALA A 147 -8.13 18.99 8.94
CA ALA A 147 -8.07 18.64 10.36
C ALA A 147 -6.92 19.30 11.16
N ASN A 148 -5.91 19.91 10.53
CA ASN A 148 -4.84 20.62 11.28
C ASN A 148 -5.00 22.14 11.32
N LEU A 149 -5.97 22.69 10.58
CA LEU A 149 -6.48 24.03 10.86
C LEU A 149 -7.41 23.92 12.07
N ARG A 150 -6.82 23.70 13.24
CA ARG A 150 -7.42 23.98 14.54
C ARG A 150 -7.89 25.42 14.44
N LYS A 151 -9.16 25.62 14.03
CA LYS A 151 -9.82 26.93 14.00
C LYS A 151 -9.76 27.41 15.44
N ARG A 152 -8.69 28.13 15.76
CA ARG A 152 -8.42 28.68 17.07
C ARG A 152 -9.67 29.47 17.42
N LYS A 153 -10.38 29.01 18.46
CA LYS A 153 -11.60 29.64 18.97
C LYS A 153 -11.33 31.14 19.00
N ARG A 154 -12.07 31.92 18.20
CA ARG A 154 -12.00 33.37 18.19
C ARG A 154 -12.26 33.79 19.64
N SER A 155 -11.26 34.34 20.33
CA SER A 155 -11.40 34.76 21.71
C SER A 155 -12.48 35.85 21.73
N GLN A 156 -13.66 35.50 22.21
CA GLN A 156 -14.66 36.49 22.53
C GLN A 156 -14.23 37.07 23.88
N ASN A 157 -13.54 38.21 23.84
CA ASN A 157 -13.35 39.01 25.04
C ASN A 157 -14.73 39.56 25.46
N PRO A 158 -15.24 39.24 26.66
CA PRO A 158 -16.38 39.95 27.24
C PRO A 158 -15.86 41.23 27.88
N PHE A 159 -15.38 42.18 27.07
CA PHE A 159 -15.08 43.54 27.52
C PHE A 159 -15.84 44.52 26.63
N ARG A 160 -17.16 44.47 26.71
CA ARG A 160 -18.05 45.52 26.22
C ARG A 160 -19.14 45.71 27.26
N GLY A 161 -18.94 46.66 28.18
CA GLY A 161 -20.02 47.11 29.06
C GLY A 161 -19.71 47.31 30.55
N ARG A 162 -18.53 47.82 30.94
CA ARG A 162 -18.50 48.67 32.15
C ARG A 162 -18.79 50.09 31.71
N ARG A 163 -20.07 50.48 31.79
CA ARG A 163 -20.44 51.90 31.86
C ARG A 163 -19.82 52.44 33.14
N ALA A 164 -19.01 53.48 33.03
CA ALA A 164 -18.65 54.31 34.16
C ALA A 164 -19.93 54.94 34.71
N LEU A 165 -20.21 54.70 35.98
CA LEU A 165 -21.13 55.53 36.76
C LEU A 165 -20.32 56.76 37.18
N GLN A 166 -20.77 57.92 36.69
CA GLN A 166 -20.44 59.25 37.18
C GLN A 166 -21.72 59.81 37.81
#